data_AF-A0A8H2ZZM9-F1
#
_entry.id   AF-A0A8H2ZZM9-F1
#
_cell.length_a   1.000
_cell.length_b   1.000
_cell.length_c   1.000
_cell.angle_alpha   90.00
_cell.angle_beta   90.00
_cell.angle_gamma   90.00
#
_symmetry.space_group_name_H-M   'P 1'
#
loop_
_entity.id
_entity.type
_entity.pdbx_description
1 polymer ?
#
loop_
_entity_poly.entity_id
_entity_poly.type
_entity_poly.pdbx_seq_one_letter_code
_entity_poly.pdbx_strand_id
1 'polypeptide(L)'
;MFTGHLDTFTKSASRKWSTDALIRLRALSRNTALERPVMSFIQYFISTNLEGMTGSTYSGDSCNAYVCVNLYNAVKRQFVDPVLLGCIFFKLSSLGHRSWIWSQFMTRRDKAILYAAQAQFVDAAAELQSLEWLAVDPICREITEDYWCDTCQPKVTAAWKRYFRELGQGLGSNLPLKDVSILSQVASNRWRFYEECTAGLAQCCGFRGWCFLPLPDGMLSMIDKNIRELYEEVAFVYRELAGYDKYAIACSESTDLL
;
A
#
# COMPACT_ATOMS: atom_id res chain seq x y z
N MET A 1 3.54 -3.22 24.25
CA MET A 1 2.21 -3.44 23.66
C MET A 1 1.61 -2.06 23.38
N PHE A 2 1.44 -1.69 22.11
CA PHE A 2 1.39 -0.31 21.62
C PHE A 2 -0.06 0.24 21.50
N THR A 3 -0.90 0.17 22.53
CA THR A 3 -2.31 0.64 22.43
C THR A 3 -2.49 2.17 22.50
N GLY A 4 -1.51 2.91 23.04
CA GLY A 4 -1.48 4.39 23.01
C GLY A 4 -0.91 5.02 21.72
N HIS A 5 -0.65 4.22 20.68
CA HIS A 5 0.20 4.64 19.56
C HIS A 5 -0.52 4.95 18.25
N LEU A 6 -1.84 4.74 18.16
CA LEU A 6 -2.62 5.09 16.96
C LEU A 6 -2.52 6.58 16.62
N ASP A 7 -2.82 7.40 17.62
CA ASP A 7 -2.70 8.85 17.53
C ASP A 7 -1.23 9.29 17.35
N THR A 8 -0.28 8.48 17.84
CA THR A 8 1.16 8.69 17.62
C THR A 8 1.57 8.37 16.18
N PHE A 9 0.93 7.41 15.53
CA PHE A 9 1.30 6.94 14.19
C PHE A 9 0.85 7.92 13.11
N THR A 10 -0.41 8.36 13.13
CA THR A 10 -0.92 9.38 12.22
C THR A 10 -0.18 10.71 12.42
N LYS A 11 0.08 11.11 13.67
CA LYS A 11 0.94 12.28 13.98
C LYS A 11 2.37 12.07 13.52
N SER A 12 2.89 10.85 13.52
CA SER A 12 4.24 10.58 13.01
C SER A 12 4.30 10.67 11.49
N ALA A 13 3.28 10.20 10.78
CA ALA A 13 3.22 10.28 9.32
C ALA A 13 3.06 11.72 8.80
N SER A 14 2.48 12.62 9.60
CA SER A 14 2.38 14.05 9.28
C SER A 14 3.62 14.87 9.67
N ARG A 15 4.53 14.32 10.48
CA ARG A 15 5.81 14.97 10.77
C ARG A 15 6.69 15.01 9.51
N LYS A 16 7.67 15.92 9.52
CA LYS A 16 8.67 16.02 8.47
C LYS A 16 9.63 14.83 8.55
N TRP A 17 9.60 13.97 7.54
CA TRP A 17 10.56 12.87 7.37
C TRP A 17 11.60 13.24 6.32
N SER A 18 12.77 12.61 6.38
CA SER A 18 13.73 12.62 5.27
C SER A 18 13.71 11.27 4.56
N THR A 19 14.07 11.27 3.28
CA THR A 19 14.20 10.03 2.49
C THR A 19 15.20 9.08 3.13
N ASP A 20 16.35 9.59 3.60
CA ASP A 20 17.37 8.78 4.27
C ASP A 20 16.86 8.15 5.57
N ALA A 21 16.04 8.88 6.35
CA ALA A 21 15.45 8.33 7.57
C ALA A 21 14.50 7.17 7.27
N LEU A 22 13.66 7.29 6.23
CA LEU A 22 12.75 6.21 5.82
C LEU A 22 13.50 4.99 5.27
N ILE A 23 14.53 5.20 4.44
CA ILE A 23 15.37 4.12 3.91
C ILE A 23 16.10 3.41 5.06
N ARG A 24 16.70 4.17 5.98
CA ARG A 24 17.40 3.61 7.15
C ARG A 24 16.45 2.86 8.06
N LEU A 25 15.26 3.40 8.32
CA LEU A 25 14.23 2.73 9.11
C LEU A 25 13.80 1.41 8.45
N ARG A 26 13.60 1.40 7.12
CA ARG A 26 13.30 0.18 6.38
C ARG A 26 14.44 -0.84 6.47
N ALA A 27 15.69 -0.41 6.29
CA ALA A 27 16.86 -1.29 6.36
C ALA A 27 17.02 -1.92 7.75
N LEU A 28 16.88 -1.13 8.82
CA LEU A 28 17.03 -1.60 10.20
C LEU A 28 15.89 -2.52 10.67
N SER A 29 14.70 -2.36 10.10
CA SER A 29 13.53 -3.19 10.48
C SER A 29 13.48 -4.53 9.75
N ARG A 30 14.20 -4.68 8.64
CA ARG A 30 14.16 -5.88 7.79
C ARG A 30 14.62 -7.12 8.58
N ASN A 31 13.91 -8.24 8.45
CA ASN A 31 14.16 -9.49 9.19
C ASN A 31 14.05 -9.34 10.72
N THR A 32 13.29 -8.36 11.21
CA THR A 32 13.01 -8.17 12.64
C THR A 32 11.50 -8.19 12.90
N ALA A 33 11.11 -8.26 14.17
CA ALA A 33 9.70 -8.09 14.57
C ALA A 33 9.11 -6.72 14.16
N LEU A 34 9.96 -5.73 13.84
CA LEU A 34 9.54 -4.39 13.41
C LEU A 34 9.27 -4.30 11.91
N GLU A 35 9.58 -5.32 11.12
CA GLU A 35 9.44 -5.27 9.66
C GLU A 35 8.02 -4.90 9.20
N ARG A 36 7.01 -5.61 9.73
CA ARG A 36 5.61 -5.37 9.37
C ARG A 36 5.15 -3.96 9.77
N PRO A 37 5.23 -3.54 11.04
CA PRO A 37 4.74 -2.21 11.43
C PRO A 37 5.49 -1.06 10.73
N VAL A 38 6.80 -1.23 10.46
CA VAL A 38 7.56 -0.22 9.70
C VAL A 38 7.12 -0.19 8.24
N MET A 39 6.90 -1.33 7.59
CA MET A 39 6.42 -1.36 6.22
C MET A 39 5.03 -0.72 6.11
N SER A 40 4.09 -1.10 6.99
CA SER A 40 2.75 -0.48 7.03
C SER A 40 2.83 1.02 7.27
N PHE A 41 3.77 1.50 8.11
CA PHE A 41 4.03 2.92 8.32
C PHE A 41 4.48 3.64 7.06
N ILE A 42 5.46 3.09 6.36
CA ILE A 42 5.99 3.71 5.14
C ILE A 42 4.90 3.73 4.05
N GLN A 43 4.15 2.64 3.88
CA GLN A 43 3.03 2.57 2.94
C GLN A 43 1.95 3.61 3.25
N TYR A 44 1.56 3.73 4.53
CA TYR A 44 0.61 4.77 4.96
C TYR A 44 1.15 6.17 4.71
N PHE A 45 2.42 6.43 5.07
CA PHE A 45 3.10 7.71 4.83
C PHE A 45 3.06 8.10 3.34
N ILE A 46 3.35 7.16 2.44
CA ILE A 46 3.30 7.37 0.99
C ILE A 46 1.86 7.72 0.56
N SER A 47 0.89 6.92 0.99
CA SER A 47 -0.50 7.09 0.58
C SER A 47 -1.08 8.44 1.02
N THR A 48 -0.80 8.88 2.25
CA THR A 48 -1.35 10.14 2.79
C THR A 48 -0.59 11.37 2.29
N ASN A 49 0.74 11.32 2.18
CA ASN A 49 1.52 12.51 1.79
C ASN A 49 1.52 12.77 0.28
N LEU A 50 1.03 11.82 -0.53
CA LEU A 50 0.73 12.01 -1.94
C LEU A 50 -0.76 12.29 -2.19
N GLU A 51 -1.61 12.20 -1.17
CA GLU A 51 -3.04 12.52 -1.26
C GLU A 51 -3.24 14.04 -1.48
N GLY A 52 -4.19 14.43 -2.32
CA GLY A 52 -4.47 15.84 -2.62
C GLY A 52 -3.54 16.50 -3.65
N MET A 53 -2.53 15.79 -4.19
CA MET A 53 -1.61 16.30 -5.22
C MET A 53 -2.19 16.27 -6.65
N THR A 54 -3.49 16.01 -6.77
CA THR A 54 -4.23 15.89 -8.04
C THR A 54 -4.66 17.24 -8.61
N GLY A 55 -4.59 18.33 -7.82
CA GLY A 55 -4.92 19.70 -8.25
C GLY A 55 -3.72 20.49 -8.81
N SER A 56 -4.01 21.48 -9.66
CA SER A 56 -2.99 22.37 -10.27
C SER A 56 -2.56 23.54 -9.36
N THR A 57 -3.34 23.87 -8.35
CA THR A 57 -3.07 24.95 -7.38
C THR A 57 -2.52 24.35 -6.09
N TYR A 58 -1.20 24.13 -6.08
CA TYR A 58 -0.50 23.62 -4.91
C TYR A 58 -0.01 24.76 -4.01
N SER A 59 -0.49 24.83 -2.76
CA SER A 59 -0.02 25.78 -1.75
C SER A 59 1.26 25.28 -1.08
N GLY A 60 2.38 25.36 -1.79
CA GLY A 60 3.74 25.57 -1.26
C GLY A 60 4.38 24.68 -0.18
N ASP A 61 3.70 23.77 0.53
CA ASP A 61 4.22 23.29 1.83
C ASP A 61 4.02 21.79 2.15
N SER A 62 4.28 20.88 1.20
CA SER A 62 4.32 19.42 1.48
C SER A 62 5.73 18.91 1.33
N CYS A 63 6.58 19.25 2.29
CA CYS A 63 7.92 18.71 2.37
C CYS A 63 7.95 17.16 2.21
N ASN A 64 6.91 16.46 2.67
CA ASN A 64 6.80 15.01 2.58
C ASN A 64 6.43 14.45 1.18
N ALA A 65 5.78 15.23 0.30
CA ALA A 65 5.52 14.77 -1.07
C ALA A 65 6.84 14.62 -1.85
N TYR A 66 7.74 15.58 -1.67
CA TYR A 66 9.12 15.51 -2.19
C TYR A 66 9.86 14.30 -1.64
N VAL A 67 9.67 13.97 -0.36
CA VAL A 67 10.28 12.80 0.27
C VAL A 67 9.81 11.51 -0.41
N CYS A 68 8.53 11.39 -0.75
CA CYS A 68 7.98 10.23 -1.46
C CYS A 68 8.57 10.09 -2.87
N VAL A 69 8.72 11.20 -3.59
CA VAL A 69 9.35 11.21 -4.93
C VAL A 69 10.85 10.85 -4.85
N ASN A 70 11.57 11.40 -3.87
CA ASN A 70 12.97 11.06 -3.64
C ASN A 70 13.12 9.59 -3.24
N LEU A 71 12.18 9.06 -2.45
CA LEU A 71 12.13 7.65 -2.09
C LEU A 71 11.91 6.77 -3.32
N TYR A 72 10.98 7.13 -4.22
CA TYR A 72 10.81 6.47 -5.52
C TYR A 72 12.12 6.44 -6.30
N ASN A 73 12.80 7.59 -6.42
CA ASN A 73 14.07 7.70 -7.14
C ASN A 73 15.19 6.86 -6.53
N ALA A 74 15.23 6.73 -5.21
CA ALA A 74 16.22 5.90 -4.52
C ALA A 74 15.93 4.40 -4.73
N VAL A 75 14.69 3.98 -4.49
CA VAL A 75 14.30 2.56 -4.54
C VAL A 75 14.35 2.03 -5.99
N LYS A 76 13.90 2.82 -6.97
CA LYS A 76 13.90 2.41 -8.39
C LYS A 76 15.31 2.21 -8.97
N ARG A 77 16.35 2.83 -8.38
CA ARG A 77 17.73 2.66 -8.85
C ARG A 77 18.37 1.38 -8.34
N GLN A 78 17.96 0.94 -7.17
CA GLN A 78 18.60 -0.18 -6.46
C GLN A 78 17.85 -1.50 -6.64
N PHE A 79 16.54 -1.47 -6.90
CA PHE A 79 15.68 -2.68 -6.96
C PHE A 79 15.72 -3.55 -5.69
N VAL A 80 16.18 -3.00 -4.56
CA VAL A 80 16.41 -3.75 -3.31
C VAL A 80 15.12 -4.01 -2.53
N ASP A 81 14.04 -3.29 -2.82
CA ASP A 81 12.76 -3.44 -2.10
C ASP A 81 11.57 -3.37 -3.07
N PRO A 82 11.13 -4.51 -3.63
CA PRO A 82 10.04 -4.55 -4.60
C PRO A 82 8.72 -4.06 -3.99
N VAL A 83 8.42 -4.42 -2.74
CA VAL A 83 7.20 -3.98 -2.04
C VAL A 83 7.13 -2.45 -1.98
N LEU A 84 8.23 -1.82 -1.56
CA LEU A 84 8.29 -0.36 -1.45
C LEU A 84 8.23 0.30 -2.83
N LEU A 85 8.92 -0.26 -3.83
CA LEU A 85 8.88 0.23 -5.20
C LEU A 85 7.45 0.20 -5.75
N GLY A 86 6.77 -0.94 -5.60
CA GLY A 86 5.41 -1.14 -6.05
C GLY A 86 4.45 -0.17 -5.37
N CYS A 87 4.52 -0.03 -4.05
CA CYS A 87 3.69 0.91 -3.30
C CYS A 87 3.80 2.34 -3.84
N ILE A 88 5.02 2.87 -3.98
CA ILE A 88 5.22 4.25 -4.42
C ILE A 88 4.87 4.41 -5.91
N PHE A 89 5.30 3.47 -6.75
CA PHE A 89 4.98 3.49 -8.18
C PHE A 89 3.48 3.50 -8.41
N PHE A 90 2.74 2.63 -7.71
CA PHE A 90 1.30 2.54 -7.83
C PHE A 90 0.60 3.81 -7.36
N LYS A 91 1.04 4.38 -6.23
CA LYS A 91 0.50 5.66 -5.74
C LYS A 91 0.80 6.82 -6.69
N LEU A 92 1.99 6.87 -7.28
CA LEU A 92 2.33 7.88 -8.28
C LEU A 92 1.51 7.72 -9.57
N SER A 93 1.27 6.49 -10.00
CA SER A 93 0.40 6.17 -11.14
C SER A 93 -1.03 6.65 -10.89
N SER A 94 -1.51 6.56 -9.65
CA SER A 94 -2.88 6.96 -9.27
C SER A 94 -3.14 8.47 -9.32
N LEU A 95 -2.09 9.30 -9.30
CA LEU A 95 -2.23 10.77 -9.31
C LEU A 95 -2.67 11.34 -10.67
N GLY A 96 -2.43 10.60 -11.75
CA GLY A 96 -2.70 11.07 -13.11
C GLY A 96 -1.70 12.10 -13.63
N HIS A 97 -1.72 12.29 -14.95
CA HIS A 97 -0.76 13.14 -15.66
C HIS A 97 -0.88 14.63 -15.38
N ARG A 98 -2.05 15.07 -14.89
CA ARG A 98 -2.30 16.48 -14.54
C ARG A 98 -1.75 16.83 -13.16
N SER A 99 -1.27 15.85 -12.40
CA SER A 99 -0.72 16.09 -11.08
C SER A 99 0.53 16.98 -11.18
N TRP A 100 0.67 17.85 -10.19
CA TRP A 100 1.83 18.72 -10.07
C TRP A 100 3.12 17.89 -9.90
N ILE A 101 3.03 16.74 -9.22
CA ILE A 101 4.16 15.82 -9.01
C ILE A 101 4.72 15.30 -10.32
N TRP A 102 3.86 14.86 -11.23
CA TRP A 102 4.31 14.42 -12.55
C TRP A 102 4.99 15.55 -13.28
N SER A 103 4.35 16.71 -13.33
CA SER A 103 4.84 17.86 -14.09
C SER A 103 6.23 18.29 -13.65
N GLN A 104 6.46 18.39 -12.33
CA GLN A 104 7.67 18.98 -11.77
C GLN A 104 8.80 17.99 -11.47
N PHE A 105 8.50 16.76 -11.06
CA PHE A 105 9.53 15.86 -10.53
C PHE A 105 9.72 14.55 -11.29
N MET A 106 8.84 14.22 -12.23
CA MET A 106 9.00 13.01 -13.04
C MET A 106 9.78 13.33 -14.31
N THR A 107 10.80 12.51 -14.59
CA THR A 107 11.54 12.59 -15.85
C THR A 107 10.64 12.20 -17.02
N ARG A 108 11.04 12.53 -18.26
CA ARG A 108 10.31 12.08 -19.46
C ARG A 108 10.14 10.56 -19.50
N ARG A 109 11.17 9.81 -19.07
CA ARG A 109 11.12 8.34 -19.01
C ARG A 109 10.15 7.86 -17.94
N ASP A 110 10.19 8.44 -16.74
CA ASP A 110 9.25 8.09 -15.67
C ASP A 110 7.80 8.33 -16.10
N LYS A 111 7.53 9.49 -16.73
CA LYS A 111 6.19 9.80 -17.28
C LYS A 111 5.73 8.75 -18.28
N ALA A 112 6.60 8.33 -19.21
CA ALA A 112 6.26 7.31 -20.19
C ALA A 112 5.90 5.96 -19.53
N ILE A 113 6.67 5.54 -18.51
CA ILE A 113 6.39 4.32 -17.75
C ILE A 113 5.05 4.44 -17.01
N LEU A 114 4.82 5.57 -16.34
CA LEU A 114 3.56 5.80 -15.62
C LEU A 114 2.35 5.84 -16.56
N TYR A 115 2.47 6.43 -17.76
CA TYR A 115 1.42 6.39 -18.77
C TYR A 115 1.14 4.96 -19.24
N ALA A 116 2.18 4.17 -19.50
CA ALA A 116 2.02 2.77 -19.91
C ALA A 116 1.32 1.95 -18.81
N ALA A 117 1.70 2.15 -17.55
CA ALA A 117 1.07 1.50 -16.41
C ALA A 117 -0.41 1.91 -16.26
N GLN A 118 -0.74 3.18 -16.48
CA GLN A 118 -2.14 3.63 -16.46
C GLN A 118 -2.98 2.99 -17.58
N ALA A 119 -2.38 2.71 -18.74
CA ALA A 119 -3.03 2.01 -19.83
C ALA A 119 -3.19 0.51 -19.54
N GLN A 120 -2.19 -0.11 -18.90
CA GLN A 120 -2.26 -1.51 -18.49
C GLN A 120 -3.30 -1.72 -17.39
N PHE A 121 -3.26 -0.91 -16.32
CA PHE A 121 -4.18 -1.01 -15.19
C PHE A 121 -5.56 -0.36 -15.43
N VAL A 122 -6.03 -0.28 -16.68
CA VAL A 122 -7.41 0.14 -17.00
C VAL A 122 -8.42 -0.88 -16.47
N ASP A 123 -8.07 -2.16 -16.53
CA ASP A 123 -8.78 -3.26 -15.87
C ASP A 123 -7.80 -3.97 -14.93
N ALA A 124 -7.61 -3.40 -13.73
CA ALA A 124 -6.63 -3.94 -12.80
C ALA A 124 -7.01 -5.34 -12.30
N ALA A 125 -8.31 -5.69 -12.33
CA ALA A 125 -8.78 -7.01 -11.93
C ALA A 125 -8.35 -8.11 -12.91
N ALA A 126 -8.23 -7.79 -14.21
CA ALA A 126 -7.69 -8.71 -15.21
C ALA A 126 -6.16 -8.83 -15.16
N GLU A 127 -5.47 -7.74 -14.80
CA GLU A 127 -4.01 -7.66 -14.83
C GLU A 127 -3.32 -8.13 -13.54
N LEU A 128 -3.97 -8.00 -12.38
CA LEU A 128 -3.37 -8.27 -11.07
C LEU A 128 -4.05 -9.46 -10.37
N GLN A 129 -3.34 -10.59 -10.29
CA GLN A 129 -3.82 -11.83 -9.67
C GLN A 129 -3.96 -11.69 -8.15
N SER A 130 -3.16 -10.82 -7.53
CA SER A 130 -3.17 -10.57 -6.10
C SER A 130 -4.45 -9.88 -5.56
N LEU A 131 -5.46 -9.62 -6.40
CA LEU A 131 -6.67 -8.89 -6.01
C LEU A 131 -7.85 -9.77 -5.57
N GLU A 132 -7.75 -11.09 -5.68
CA GLU A 132 -8.84 -12.02 -5.35
C GLU A 132 -9.43 -11.81 -3.94
N TRP A 133 -8.59 -11.48 -2.96
CA TRP A 133 -9.00 -11.26 -1.58
C TRP A 133 -9.93 -10.05 -1.37
N LEU A 134 -10.00 -9.11 -2.32
CA LEU A 134 -10.93 -7.97 -2.25
C LEU A 134 -12.36 -8.36 -2.65
N ALA A 135 -12.52 -9.45 -3.42
CA ALA A 135 -13.81 -9.91 -3.91
C ALA A 135 -14.54 -10.83 -2.92
N VAL A 136 -13.79 -11.49 -2.04
CA VAL A 136 -14.34 -12.52 -1.14
C VAL A 136 -14.48 -11.94 0.28
N ASP A 137 -15.62 -12.21 0.92
CA ASP A 137 -15.74 -11.99 2.36
C ASP A 137 -14.70 -12.92 3.05
N PRO A 138 -13.98 -12.45 4.07
CA PRO A 138 -12.83 -13.19 4.58
C PRO A 138 -13.32 -14.53 5.16
N ILE A 139 -13.02 -15.62 4.45
CA ILE A 139 -13.30 -17.01 4.87
C ILE A 139 -12.22 -17.42 5.87
N CYS A 140 -12.04 -16.61 6.90
CA CYS A 140 -11.02 -16.89 7.87
C CYS A 140 -11.59 -17.84 8.91
N ARG A 141 -10.99 -19.03 9.06
CA ARG A 141 -10.97 -19.78 10.33
C ARG A 141 -10.43 -18.93 11.51
N GLU A 142 -9.85 -17.77 11.20
CA GLU A 142 -9.41 -16.74 12.15
C GLU A 142 -10.53 -15.72 12.49
N ILE A 143 -11.65 -15.77 11.77
CA ILE A 143 -12.90 -15.03 12.01
C ILE A 143 -14.03 -15.98 12.44
N THR A 144 -13.87 -17.30 12.25
CA THR A 144 -14.87 -18.28 12.69
C THR A 144 -15.09 -18.23 14.20
N GLU A 145 -16.37 -18.38 14.52
CA GLU A 145 -17.14 -18.46 15.77
C GLU A 145 -16.43 -18.65 17.14
N ASP A 146 -15.19 -19.15 17.19
CA ASP A 146 -14.48 -19.43 18.45
C ASP A 146 -13.72 -18.22 19.03
N TYR A 147 -13.33 -17.21 18.22
CA TYR A 147 -12.48 -16.10 18.68
C TYR A 147 -13.21 -14.77 18.88
N TRP A 148 -14.37 -14.60 18.23
CA TRP A 148 -15.11 -13.35 18.23
C TRP A 148 -16.50 -13.61 18.80
N CYS A 149 -16.92 -12.83 19.80
CA CYS A 149 -18.30 -12.92 20.27
C CYS A 149 -19.28 -12.40 19.22
N ASP A 150 -20.56 -12.78 19.35
CA ASP A 150 -21.68 -12.35 18.51
C ASP A 150 -21.81 -10.83 18.34
N THR A 151 -21.20 -10.04 19.22
CA THR A 151 -21.16 -8.58 19.12
C THR A 151 -19.96 -8.04 18.34
N CYS A 152 -18.80 -8.70 18.42
CA CYS A 152 -17.57 -8.23 17.77
C CYS A 152 -17.51 -8.65 16.30
N GLN A 153 -17.94 -9.86 15.97
CA GLN A 153 -17.90 -10.40 14.61
C GLN A 153 -18.64 -9.50 13.59
N PRO A 154 -19.86 -9.01 13.86
CA PRO A 154 -20.54 -8.11 12.92
C PRO A 154 -19.80 -6.79 12.71
N LYS A 155 -19.15 -6.25 13.75
CA LYS A 155 -18.40 -4.99 13.65
C LYS A 155 -17.16 -5.14 12.77
N VAL A 156 -16.38 -6.20 12.97
CA VAL A 156 -15.18 -6.49 12.16
C VAL A 156 -15.58 -6.76 10.72
N THR A 157 -16.67 -7.52 10.51
CA THR A 157 -17.21 -7.81 9.18
C THR A 157 -17.66 -6.52 8.48
N ALA A 158 -18.33 -5.61 9.20
CA ALA A 158 -18.76 -4.32 8.65
C ALA A 158 -17.55 -3.44 8.28
N ALA A 159 -16.52 -3.37 9.13
CA ALA A 159 -15.29 -2.64 8.85
C ALA A 159 -14.55 -3.22 7.62
N TRP A 160 -14.47 -4.56 7.51
CA TRP A 160 -13.89 -5.22 6.33
C TRP A 160 -14.62 -4.82 5.05
N LYS A 161 -15.96 -4.91 5.07
CA LYS A 161 -16.78 -4.57 3.90
C LYS A 161 -16.54 -3.13 3.45
N ARG A 162 -16.52 -2.20 4.40
CA ARG A 162 -16.29 -0.78 4.14
C ARG A 162 -14.92 -0.49 3.54
N TYR A 163 -13.86 -1.08 4.08
CA TYR A 163 -12.50 -0.70 3.70
C TYR A 163 -11.89 -1.54 2.57
N PHE A 164 -12.40 -2.75 2.31
CA PHE A 164 -11.81 -3.65 1.32
C PHE A 164 -12.81 -4.13 0.27
N ARG A 165 -14.02 -4.55 0.66
CA ARG A 165 -15.00 -5.05 -0.31
C ARG A 165 -15.48 -3.96 -1.25
N GLU A 166 -15.70 -2.75 -0.74
CA GLU A 166 -16.05 -1.58 -1.57
C GLU A 166 -14.96 -1.26 -2.60
N LEU A 167 -13.68 -1.52 -2.29
CA LEU A 167 -12.60 -1.39 -3.27
C LEU A 167 -12.77 -2.41 -4.40
N GLY A 168 -12.94 -3.69 -4.05
CA GLY A 168 -13.11 -4.78 -5.02
C GLY A 168 -14.31 -4.58 -5.95
N GLN A 169 -15.45 -4.11 -5.41
CA GLN A 169 -16.65 -3.80 -6.20
C GLN A 169 -16.47 -2.64 -7.19
N GLY A 170 -15.50 -1.76 -6.95
CA GLY A 170 -15.22 -0.62 -7.81
C GLY A 170 -14.29 -0.91 -8.99
N LEU A 171 -13.66 -2.09 -9.03
CA LEU A 171 -12.70 -2.51 -10.06
C LEU A 171 -13.40 -3.01 -11.35
N GLY A 172 -12.63 -3.17 -12.41
CA GLY A 172 -13.11 -3.64 -13.72
C GLY A 172 -13.94 -2.58 -14.45
N SER A 173 -13.71 -1.31 -14.13
CA SER A 173 -14.51 -0.22 -14.65
C SER A 173 -14.19 0.15 -16.11
N ASN A 174 -13.05 -0.31 -16.62
CA ASN A 174 -12.47 0.08 -17.91
C ASN A 174 -12.26 1.61 -18.06
N LEU A 175 -12.30 2.35 -16.95
CA LEU A 175 -12.07 3.79 -16.94
C LEU A 175 -10.60 4.05 -16.59
N PRO A 176 -9.88 4.84 -17.41
CA PRO A 176 -8.51 5.21 -17.11
C PRO A 176 -8.38 5.79 -15.70
N LEU A 177 -7.36 5.34 -14.97
CA LEU A 177 -7.04 5.73 -13.59
C LEU A 177 -8.02 5.26 -12.50
N LYS A 178 -9.24 4.84 -12.82
CA LYS A 178 -10.23 4.56 -11.78
C LYS A 178 -9.77 3.41 -10.89
N ASP A 179 -9.41 2.28 -11.49
CA ASP A 179 -8.98 1.09 -10.77
C ASP A 179 -7.69 1.35 -9.97
N VAL A 180 -6.69 2.00 -10.58
CA VAL A 180 -5.45 2.42 -9.89
C VAL A 180 -5.72 3.38 -8.73
N SER A 181 -6.65 4.33 -8.90
CA SER A 181 -7.05 5.28 -7.85
C SER A 181 -7.71 4.57 -6.67
N ILE A 182 -8.61 3.62 -6.95
CA ILE A 182 -9.25 2.77 -5.93
C ILE A 182 -8.19 1.97 -5.18
N LEU A 183 -7.36 1.20 -5.90
CA LEU A 183 -6.38 0.32 -5.28
C LEU A 183 -5.24 1.08 -4.56
N SER A 184 -4.96 2.33 -4.95
CA SER A 184 -3.99 3.18 -4.23
C SER A 184 -4.38 3.47 -2.77
N GLN A 185 -5.65 3.25 -2.42
CA GLN A 185 -6.18 3.47 -1.07
C GLN A 185 -5.96 2.28 -0.14
N VAL A 186 -5.55 1.11 -0.65
CA VAL A 186 -5.44 -0.14 0.11
C VAL A 186 -4.58 0.02 1.38
N ALA A 187 -3.43 0.70 1.30
CA ALA A 187 -2.58 0.95 2.48
C ALA A 187 -3.26 1.86 3.53
N SER A 188 -3.95 2.92 3.09
CA SER A 188 -4.71 3.80 3.99
C SER A 188 -5.90 3.06 4.60
N ASN A 189 -6.57 2.22 3.82
CA ASN A 189 -7.72 1.42 4.25
C ASN A 189 -7.32 0.34 5.25
N ARG A 190 -6.15 -0.28 5.11
CA ARG A 190 -5.56 -1.15 6.15
C ARG A 190 -5.42 -0.45 7.49
N TRP A 191 -4.99 0.81 7.49
CA TRP A 191 -4.86 1.59 8.71
C TRP A 191 -6.22 1.96 9.32
N ARG A 192 -7.15 2.47 8.50
CA ARG A 192 -8.52 2.79 8.94
C ARG A 192 -9.27 1.55 9.46
N PHE A 193 -9.06 0.40 8.85
CA PHE A 193 -9.59 -0.88 9.31
C PHE A 193 -9.08 -1.22 10.72
N TYR A 194 -7.76 -1.08 10.94
CA TYR A 194 -7.15 -1.28 12.26
C TYR A 194 -7.73 -0.33 13.32
N GLU A 195 -7.84 0.96 13.00
CA GLU A 195 -8.42 1.99 13.89
C GLU A 195 -9.87 1.68 14.25
N GLU A 196 -10.72 1.40 13.25
CA GLU A 196 -12.14 1.15 13.47
C GLU A 196 -12.37 -0.11 14.31
N CYS A 197 -11.66 -1.18 14.01
CA CYS A 197 -11.78 -2.41 14.76
C CYS A 197 -11.25 -2.22 16.19
N THR A 198 -10.09 -1.59 16.41
CA THR A 198 -9.58 -1.37 17.78
C THR A 198 -10.52 -0.48 18.61
N ALA A 199 -11.07 0.58 18.04
CA ALA A 199 -12.04 1.45 18.71
C ALA A 199 -13.38 0.74 18.99
N GLY A 200 -13.90 0.01 18.00
CA GLY A 200 -15.17 -0.70 18.09
C GLY A 200 -15.14 -1.90 19.06
N LEU A 201 -13.99 -2.59 19.14
CA LEU A 201 -13.77 -3.72 20.04
C LEU A 201 -13.58 -3.27 21.49
N ALA A 202 -12.93 -2.13 21.72
CA ALA A 202 -12.81 -1.55 23.07
C ALA A 202 -14.19 -1.34 23.73
N GLN A 203 -15.22 -1.03 22.94
CA GLN A 203 -16.59 -0.85 23.43
C GLN A 203 -17.33 -2.17 23.72
N CYS A 204 -17.02 -3.26 23.02
CA CYS A 204 -17.69 -4.55 23.21
C CYS A 204 -17.30 -5.25 24.53
N CYS A 205 -16.07 -5.02 25.00
CA CYS A 205 -15.45 -5.86 26.03
C CYS A 205 -15.52 -5.27 27.44
N GLY A 206 -16.20 -4.12 27.60
CA GLY A 206 -16.11 -3.26 28.78
C GLY A 206 -16.73 -3.76 30.08
N PHE A 207 -17.40 -4.93 30.12
CA PHE A 207 -18.13 -5.36 31.33
C PHE A 207 -18.03 -6.83 31.74
N ARG A 208 -17.51 -7.74 30.90
CA ARG A 208 -17.42 -9.19 31.24
C ARG A 208 -16.12 -9.89 30.82
N GLY A 209 -15.07 -9.14 30.50
CA GLY A 209 -13.68 -9.61 30.57
C GLY A 209 -13.23 -10.77 29.66
N TRP A 210 -14.03 -11.24 28.71
CA TRP A 210 -13.70 -12.46 27.93
C TRP A 210 -13.35 -12.19 26.46
N CYS A 211 -13.44 -10.96 25.98
CA CYS A 211 -13.09 -10.59 24.61
C CYS A 211 -11.83 -9.71 24.53
N PHE A 212 -10.86 -9.92 25.43
CA PHE A 212 -9.57 -9.19 25.47
C PHE A 212 -8.59 -9.61 24.36
N LEU A 213 -9.06 -9.91 23.17
CA LEU A 213 -8.15 -10.15 22.07
C LEU A 213 -7.89 -8.83 21.34
N PRO A 214 -6.64 -8.32 21.29
CA PRO A 214 -6.29 -7.39 20.23
C PRO A 214 -6.73 -8.02 18.92
N LEU A 215 -7.17 -7.18 17.97
CA LEU A 215 -7.43 -7.58 16.58
C LEU A 215 -6.47 -8.71 16.23
N PRO A 216 -6.94 -9.95 15.96
CA PRO A 216 -6.08 -11.11 15.86
C PRO A 216 -4.95 -10.76 14.92
N ASP A 217 -3.72 -10.83 15.41
CA ASP A 217 -2.53 -10.52 14.61
C ASP A 217 -2.56 -11.31 13.29
N GLY A 218 -3.27 -12.45 13.25
CA GLY A 218 -3.61 -13.20 12.04
C GLY A 218 -4.32 -12.38 10.97
N MET A 219 -5.41 -11.66 11.28
CA MET A 219 -6.17 -10.91 10.28
C MET A 219 -5.36 -9.73 9.71
N LEU A 220 -4.64 -8.98 10.55
CA LEU A 220 -3.73 -7.94 10.06
C LEU A 220 -2.55 -8.54 9.28
N SER A 221 -2.05 -9.70 9.70
CA SER A 221 -1.00 -10.43 8.98
C SER A 221 -1.48 -10.89 7.59
N MET A 222 -2.72 -11.33 7.47
CA MET A 222 -3.33 -11.69 6.18
C MET A 222 -3.44 -10.45 5.28
N ILE A 223 -3.97 -9.34 5.80
CA ILE A 223 -4.05 -8.08 5.04
C ILE A 223 -2.65 -7.63 4.61
N ASP A 224 -1.69 -7.58 5.54
CA ASP A 224 -0.31 -7.16 5.25
C ASP A 224 0.37 -8.08 4.22
N LYS A 225 0.06 -9.38 4.23
CA LYS A 225 0.51 -10.34 3.21
C LYS A 225 -0.09 -10.01 1.84
N ASN A 226 -1.40 -9.84 1.74
CA ASN A 226 -2.06 -9.57 0.46
C ASN A 226 -1.62 -8.21 -0.13
N ILE A 227 -1.42 -7.20 0.72
CA ILE A 227 -0.88 -5.89 0.31
C ILE A 227 0.55 -6.02 -0.21
N ARG A 228 1.36 -6.87 0.43
CA ARG A 228 2.72 -7.16 -0.03
C ARG A 228 2.71 -7.78 -1.42
N GLU A 229 1.92 -8.84 -1.61
CA GLU A 229 1.79 -9.55 -2.89
C GLU A 229 1.35 -8.59 -4.01
N LEU A 230 0.35 -7.74 -3.73
CA LEU A 230 -0.07 -6.67 -4.65
C LEU A 230 1.07 -5.74 -5.05
N TYR A 231 1.85 -5.24 -4.09
CA TYR A 231 2.94 -4.33 -4.42
C TYR A 231 4.12 -5.02 -5.08
N GLU A 232 4.39 -6.29 -4.78
CA GLU A 232 5.40 -7.07 -5.50
C GLU A 232 5.01 -7.29 -6.96
N GLU A 233 3.74 -7.60 -7.23
CA GLU A 233 3.19 -7.74 -8.59
C GLU A 233 3.25 -6.41 -9.35
N VAL A 234 2.87 -5.30 -8.72
CA VAL A 234 2.99 -3.96 -9.33
C VAL A 234 4.45 -3.57 -9.59
N ALA A 235 5.39 -3.95 -8.71
CA ALA A 235 6.82 -3.73 -8.94
C ALA A 235 7.39 -4.60 -10.05
N PHE A 236 6.81 -5.78 -10.28
CA PHE A 236 7.10 -6.60 -11.45
C PHE A 236 6.67 -5.89 -12.74
N VAL A 237 5.42 -5.41 -12.82
CA VAL A 237 4.94 -4.62 -13.97
C VAL A 237 5.82 -3.40 -14.25
N TYR A 238 6.24 -2.69 -13.20
CA TYR A 238 7.18 -1.58 -13.35
C TYR A 238 8.48 -1.98 -14.07
N ARG A 239 9.05 -3.15 -13.70
CA ARG A 239 10.32 -3.62 -14.28
C ARG A 239 10.19 -3.94 -15.75
N GLU A 240 9.09 -4.59 -16.14
CA GLU A 240 8.78 -4.89 -17.53
C GLU A 240 8.65 -3.62 -18.36
N LEU A 241 7.84 -2.66 -17.90
CA LEU A 241 7.62 -1.37 -18.57
C LEU A 241 8.89 -0.53 -18.66
N ALA A 242 9.73 -0.56 -17.62
CA ALA A 242 11.00 0.15 -17.62
C ALA A 242 12.08 -0.55 -18.46
N GLY A 243 11.83 -1.80 -18.89
CA GLY A 243 12.69 -2.59 -19.75
C GLY A 243 13.90 -3.19 -19.04
N TYR A 244 13.84 -3.42 -17.73
CA TYR A 244 14.97 -4.01 -16.98
C TYR A 244 15.18 -5.49 -17.30
N ASP A 245 14.12 -6.23 -17.63
CA ASP A 245 14.22 -7.67 -17.91
C ASP A 245 14.91 -7.96 -19.26
N LYS A 246 14.90 -7.00 -20.19
CA LYS A 246 15.60 -7.13 -21.48
C LYS A 246 17.13 -7.14 -21.35
N TYR A 247 17.68 -6.54 -20.30
CA TYR A 247 19.12 -6.50 -20.08
C TYR A 247 19.65 -7.71 -19.31
N ALA A 248 18.81 -8.38 -18.51
CA ALA A 248 19.20 -9.59 -17.80
C ALA A 248 19.45 -10.76 -18.77
N ILE A 249 18.63 -10.89 -19.82
CA ILE A 249 18.75 -11.94 -20.85
C ILE A 249 19.98 -11.72 -21.75
N ALA A 250 20.28 -10.47 -22.10
CA ALA A 250 21.44 -10.13 -22.92
C ALA A 250 22.79 -10.43 -22.22
N CYS A 251 22.83 -10.36 -20.88
CA CYS A 251 24.03 -10.71 -20.11
C CYS A 251 24.19 -12.23 -19.93
N SER A 252 23.11 -13.02 -19.87
CA SER A 252 23.22 -14.48 -19.77
C SER A 252 23.67 -15.14 -21.07
N GLU A 253 23.28 -14.60 -22.23
CA GLU A 253 23.68 -15.14 -23.55
C GLU A 253 25.14 -14.82 -23.93
N SER A 254 25.81 -13.93 -23.18
CA SER A 254 27.22 -13.55 -23.41
C SER A 254 28.23 -14.47 -22.71
N THR A 255 27.79 -15.50 -22.00
CA THR A 255 28.66 -16.38 -21.19
C THR A 255 28.86 -17.78 -21.76
N ASP A 256 28.22 -18.11 -22.88
CA ASP A 256 28.31 -19.44 -23.54
C ASP A 256 29.21 -19.46 -24.79
N LEU A 257 30.16 -18.51 -24.90
CA LEU A 257 31.17 -18.50 -25.96
C LEU A 257 32.58 -18.40 -25.38
N LEU A 258 33.03 -19.43 -24.66
CA LEU A 258 34.45 -19.72 -24.42
C LEU A 258 34.66 -21.22 -24.22
#